data_AF-A0A847LQ59-F1
#
_entry.id   AF-A0A847LQ59-F1
#
_cell.length_a   1.000
_cell.length_b   1.000
_cell.length_c   1.000
_cell.angle_alpha   90.00
_cell.angle_beta   90.00
_cell.angle_gamma   90.00
#
_symmetry.space_group_name_H-M   'P 1'
#
loop_
_entity.id
_entity.type
_entity.pdbx_description
1 polymer ?
#
loop_
_entity_poly.entity_id
_entity_poly.type
_entity_poly.pdbx_seq_one_letter_code
_entity_poly.pdbx_strand_id
1 'polypeptide(L)'
;MVYPASSKTGIEIISINLLLKDETEPVIWRGPLLSNTIKQSWYDIILDKIDFMSIDMSPGTSDIPSTAFQSLPIDGIIVVTSPSELSSLIVSKAVNMANKMNIPIIELIENRVYLKSPDNQKEYRIFSESHIDEIVKKYNLNILAKEYL
;
A
#
# COMPACT_ATOMS: atom_id res chain seq x y z
N MET A 1 10.10 -3.27 -24.04
CA MET A 1 10.56 -2.25 -23.08
C MET A 1 9.67 -1.03 -23.19
N VAL A 2 9.20 -0.49 -22.06
CA VAL A 2 8.22 0.61 -21.97
C VAL A 2 8.80 1.71 -21.07
N TYR A 3 8.62 2.98 -21.44
CA TYR A 3 8.96 4.11 -20.58
C TYR A 3 7.79 4.43 -19.64
N PRO A 4 8.04 4.77 -18.37
CA PRO A 4 6.99 5.20 -17.45
C PRO A 4 6.35 6.52 -17.92
N ALA A 5 5.08 6.73 -17.55
CA ALA A 5 4.46 8.04 -17.72
C ALA A 5 5.06 9.03 -16.71
N SER A 6 5.05 10.33 -17.01
CA SER A 6 5.50 11.36 -16.06
C SER A 6 4.32 12.18 -15.53
N SER A 7 4.28 12.36 -14.22
CA SER A 7 3.36 13.29 -13.57
C SER A 7 3.73 14.74 -13.88
N LYS A 8 2.84 15.69 -13.58
CA LYS A 8 3.13 17.13 -13.70
C LYS A 8 4.30 17.59 -12.82
N THR A 9 4.60 16.85 -11.76
CA THR A 9 5.70 17.15 -10.83
C THR A 9 6.96 16.36 -11.14
N GLY A 10 6.99 15.59 -12.24
CA GLY A 10 8.13 14.80 -12.67
C GLY A 10 8.23 13.41 -12.04
N ILE A 11 7.19 12.93 -11.38
CA ILE A 11 7.17 11.57 -10.80
C ILE A 11 6.91 10.56 -11.92
N GLU A 12 7.75 9.54 -12.04
CA GLU A 12 7.53 8.42 -12.94
C GLU A 12 6.42 7.51 -12.41
N ILE A 13 5.43 7.22 -13.27
CA ILE A 13 4.23 6.47 -12.94
C ILE A 13 4.11 5.28 -13.89
N ILE A 14 3.89 4.12 -13.28
CA ILE A 14 3.59 2.88 -13.95
C ILE A 14 2.22 2.44 -13.49
N SER A 15 1.30 2.28 -14.44
CA SER A 15 -0.02 1.73 -14.16
C SER A 15 -0.52 1.01 -15.40
N ILE A 16 -1.12 -0.17 -15.19
CA ILE A 16 -1.78 -0.93 -16.25
C ILE A 16 -2.86 -0.09 -16.92
N ASN A 17 -3.54 0.78 -16.17
CA ASN A 17 -4.58 1.66 -16.70
C ASN A 17 -4.04 2.61 -17.79
N LEU A 18 -2.78 3.03 -17.68
CA LEU A 18 -2.12 3.92 -18.66
C LEU A 18 -1.77 3.19 -19.97
N LEU A 19 -1.81 1.85 -19.97
CA LEU A 19 -1.54 1.01 -21.13
C LEU A 19 -2.83 0.61 -21.87
N LEU A 20 -4.00 0.87 -21.29
CA LEU A 20 -5.29 0.61 -21.93
C LEU A 20 -5.56 1.65 -23.03
N LYS A 21 -6.17 1.21 -24.12
CA LYS A 21 -6.61 2.11 -25.20
C LYS A 21 -7.85 2.90 -24.81
N ASP A 22 -8.69 2.30 -23.97
CA ASP A 22 -9.92 2.87 -23.44
C ASP A 22 -9.95 2.61 -21.93
N GLU A 23 -10.01 3.68 -21.13
CA GLU A 23 -10.00 3.63 -19.66
C GLU A 23 -11.26 2.96 -19.08
N THR A 24 -12.31 2.80 -19.88
CA THR A 24 -13.55 2.14 -19.45
C THR A 24 -13.51 0.62 -19.65
N GLU A 25 -12.49 0.08 -20.33
CA GLU A 25 -12.35 -1.35 -20.53
C GLU A 25 -12.05 -2.06 -19.19
N PRO A 26 -12.84 -3.07 -18.81
CA PRO A 26 -12.60 -3.80 -17.57
C PRO A 26 -11.35 -4.67 -17.69
N VAL A 27 -10.40 -4.48 -16.78
CA VAL A 27 -9.21 -5.32 -16.67
C VAL A 27 -9.55 -6.62 -15.95
N ILE A 28 -10.09 -7.60 -16.68
CA ILE A 28 -10.45 -8.92 -16.11
C ILE A 28 -9.24 -9.85 -16.18
N TRP A 29 -8.30 -9.69 -15.25
CA TRP A 29 -7.11 -10.53 -15.19
C TRP A 29 -7.23 -11.63 -14.13
N ARG A 30 -6.86 -12.85 -14.51
CA ARG A 30 -6.79 -13.98 -13.58
C ARG A 30 -5.48 -13.93 -12.79
N GLY A 31 -5.45 -14.50 -11.58
CA GLY A 31 -4.30 -14.49 -10.66
C GLY A 31 -2.94 -14.75 -11.32
N PRO A 32 -2.76 -15.83 -12.10
CA PRO A 32 -1.48 -16.11 -12.78
C PRO A 32 -1.05 -15.03 -13.77
N LEU A 33 -2.00 -14.38 -14.45
CA LEU A 33 -1.72 -13.29 -15.38
C LEU A 33 -1.27 -12.04 -14.60
N LEU A 34 -1.97 -11.69 -13.51
CA LEU A 34 -1.58 -10.59 -12.62
C LEU A 34 -0.16 -10.79 -12.05
N SER A 35 0.13 -11.97 -11.52
CA SER A 35 1.46 -12.29 -10.98
C SER A 35 2.56 -12.18 -12.03
N ASN A 36 2.30 -12.65 -13.25
CA ASN A 36 3.25 -12.52 -14.35
C ASN A 36 3.42 -11.07 -14.79
N THR A 37 2.35 -10.28 -14.85
CA THR A 37 2.46 -8.86 -15.20
C THR A 37 3.28 -8.10 -14.17
N ILE A 38 3.13 -8.36 -12.87
CA ILE A 38 3.98 -7.72 -11.84
C ILE A 38 5.46 -7.99 -12.11
N LYS A 39 5.81 -9.25 -12.38
CA LYS A 39 7.18 -9.65 -12.71
C LYS A 39 7.67 -9.00 -13.99
N GLN A 40 6.87 -9.03 -15.06
CA GLN A 40 7.23 -8.45 -16.35
C GLN A 40 7.38 -6.94 -16.27
N SER A 41 6.46 -6.24 -15.61
CA SER A 41 6.57 -4.79 -15.40
C SER A 41 7.88 -4.41 -14.71
N TRP A 42 8.37 -5.22 -13.77
CA TRP A 42 9.67 -4.95 -13.14
C TRP A 42 10.86 -5.03 -14.12
N TYR A 43 10.83 -5.98 -15.06
CA TYR A 43 11.95 -6.19 -16.00
C TYR A 43 11.83 -5.40 -17.30
N ASP A 44 10.61 -5.11 -17.76
CA ASP A 44 10.35 -4.51 -19.06
C ASP A 44 10.29 -2.98 -19.02
N ILE A 45 10.29 -2.38 -17.83
CA ILE A 45 10.20 -0.93 -17.67
C ILE A 45 11.59 -0.33 -17.57
N ILE A 46 11.85 0.66 -18.43
CA ILE A 46 13.08 1.42 -18.42
C ILE A 46 12.93 2.51 -17.37
N LEU A 47 13.42 2.22 -16.17
CA LEU A 47 13.60 3.21 -15.11
C LEU A 47 14.95 3.88 -15.31
N ASP A 48 14.96 5.22 -15.30
CA ASP A 48 16.21 5.98 -15.18
C ASP A 48 16.75 5.87 -13.75
N LYS A 49 17.64 6.77 -13.34
CA LYS A 49 18.18 6.77 -11.97
C LYS A 49 17.09 7.13 -10.96
N ILE A 50 16.53 6.12 -10.32
CA ILE A 50 15.54 6.26 -9.23
C ILE A 50 16.20 6.03 -7.87
N ASP A 51 15.92 6.92 -6.92
CA ASP A 51 16.34 6.75 -5.52
C ASP A 51 15.27 6.02 -4.69
N PHE A 52 13.99 6.16 -5.06
CA PHE A 52 12.85 5.56 -4.39
C PHE A 52 11.79 5.11 -5.40
N MET A 53 11.22 3.93 -5.15
CA MET A 53 10.05 3.43 -5.87
C MET A 53 8.98 2.99 -4.86
N SER A 54 7.78 3.53 -4.99
CA SER A 54 6.62 3.12 -4.21
C SER A 54 5.73 2.21 -5.04
N ILE A 55 5.26 1.13 -4.43
CA ILE A 55 4.35 0.17 -5.06
C ILE A 55 3.03 0.21 -4.30
N ASP A 56 1.98 0.66 -4.97
CA ASP A 56 0.62 0.60 -4.42
C ASP A 56 0.08 -0.83 -4.56
N MET A 57 -0.12 -1.47 -3.42
CA MET A 57 -0.58 -2.86 -3.36
C MET A 57 -2.07 -2.93 -3.05
N SER A 58 -2.79 -3.82 -3.76
CA SER A 58 -4.15 -4.17 -3.40
C SER A 58 -4.21 -4.60 -1.92
N PRO A 59 -5.30 -4.30 -1.20
CA PRO A 59 -5.36 -4.53 0.23
C PRO A 59 -5.21 -6.01 0.62
N GLY A 60 -4.66 -6.24 1.81
CA GLY A 60 -4.64 -7.55 2.47
C GLY A 60 -3.39 -8.38 2.25
N THR A 61 -3.56 -9.70 2.27
CA THR A 61 -2.48 -10.71 2.17
C THR A 61 -2.75 -11.69 1.02
N SER A 62 -3.38 -11.18 -0.04
CA SER A 62 -3.73 -11.94 -1.24
C SER A 62 -2.49 -12.31 -2.07
N ASP A 63 -2.72 -12.96 -3.21
CA ASP A 63 -1.66 -13.41 -4.11
C ASP A 63 -0.79 -12.26 -4.65
N ILE A 64 -1.31 -11.03 -4.74
CA ILE A 64 -0.58 -9.87 -5.27
C ILE A 64 0.54 -9.42 -4.31
N PRO A 65 0.26 -9.03 -3.05
CA PRO A 65 1.33 -8.72 -2.09
C PRO A 65 2.34 -9.85 -1.92
N SER A 66 1.87 -11.11 -1.85
CA SER A 66 2.75 -12.28 -1.72
C SER A 66 3.67 -12.44 -2.93
N THR A 67 3.13 -12.35 -4.15
CA THR A 67 3.92 -12.43 -5.39
C THR A 67 4.96 -11.31 -5.43
N ALA A 68 4.56 -10.08 -5.11
CA ALA A 68 5.45 -8.93 -5.14
C ALA A 68 6.59 -9.07 -4.11
N PHE A 69 6.29 -9.48 -2.87
CA PHE A 69 7.32 -9.74 -1.85
C PHE A 69 8.32 -10.83 -2.25
N GLN A 70 7.89 -11.81 -3.04
CA GLN A 70 8.76 -12.89 -3.53
C GLN A 70 9.54 -12.51 -4.80
N SER A 71 9.05 -11.53 -5.57
CA SER A 71 9.54 -11.26 -6.92
C SER A 71 10.31 -9.97 -7.05
N LEU A 72 10.10 -9.03 -6.13
CA LEU A 72 10.65 -7.68 -6.17
C LEU A 72 11.62 -7.49 -5.00
N PRO A 73 12.70 -6.72 -5.18
CA PRO A 73 13.60 -6.35 -4.09
C PRO A 73 12.93 -5.27 -3.23
N ILE A 74 12.21 -5.69 -2.19
CA ILE A 74 11.49 -4.79 -1.28
C ILE A 74 12.36 -4.48 -0.06
N ASP A 75 12.75 -3.21 0.11
CA ASP A 75 13.53 -2.76 1.27
C ASP A 75 12.70 -2.59 2.54
N GLY A 76 11.39 -2.42 2.39
CA GLY A 76 10.45 -2.40 3.50
C GLY A 76 9.03 -2.06 3.09
N ILE A 77 8.11 -2.11 4.04
CA ILE A 77 6.70 -1.83 3.82
C ILE A 77 6.15 -0.79 4.79
N ILE A 78 5.16 -0.03 4.32
CA ILE A 78 4.31 0.84 5.12
C ILE A 78 2.93 0.20 5.16
N VAL A 79 2.41 -0.03 6.36
CA VAL A 79 1.06 -0.59 6.54
C VAL A 79 0.10 0.55 6.81
N VAL A 80 -0.93 0.68 5.98
CA VAL A 80 -1.99 1.69 6.15
C VAL A 80 -3.28 1.01 6.59
N THR A 81 -3.91 1.52 7.65
CA THR A 81 -5.14 0.95 8.24
C THR A 81 -6.15 2.05 8.58
N SER A 82 -7.35 1.67 9.04
CA SER A 82 -8.36 2.59 9.60
C SER A 82 -8.86 2.11 10.96
N PRO A 83 -9.45 2.97 11.80
CA PRO A 83 -9.97 2.58 13.11
C PRO A 83 -11.20 1.67 12.96
N SER A 84 -10.97 0.36 12.98
CA SER A 84 -12.03 -0.66 13.05
C SER A 84 -11.49 -1.94 13.67
N GLU A 85 -12.34 -2.69 14.36
CA GLU A 85 -11.95 -3.95 15.00
C GLU A 85 -11.39 -4.98 14.00
N LEU A 86 -11.95 -5.02 12.78
CA LEU A 86 -11.47 -5.89 11.70
C LEU A 86 -10.07 -5.49 11.20
N SER A 87 -9.71 -4.21 11.29
CA SER A 87 -8.43 -3.73 10.77
C SER A 87 -7.25 -4.25 11.58
N SER A 88 -7.42 -4.47 12.88
CA SER A 88 -6.40 -5.06 13.74
C SER A 88 -5.96 -6.46 13.29
N LEU A 89 -6.91 -7.29 12.86
CA LEU A 89 -6.63 -8.61 12.31
C LEU A 89 -5.89 -8.52 10.97
N ILE A 90 -6.29 -7.60 10.10
CA ILE A 90 -5.68 -7.40 8.78
C ILE A 90 -4.24 -6.90 8.92
N VAL A 91 -4.01 -5.91 9.78
CA VAL A 91 -2.66 -5.40 10.10
C VAL A 91 -1.80 -6.53 10.66
N SER A 92 -2.32 -7.30 11.62
CA SER A 92 -1.59 -8.46 12.17
C SER A 92 -1.21 -9.48 11.10
N LYS A 93 -2.08 -9.75 10.12
CA LYS A 93 -1.76 -10.66 9.01
C LYS A 93 -0.67 -10.09 8.10
N ALA A 94 -0.75 -8.79 7.76
CA ALA A 94 0.27 -8.12 6.95
C ALA A 94 1.64 -8.12 7.64
N VAL A 95 1.67 -7.79 8.94
CA VAL A 95 2.89 -7.82 9.77
C VAL A 95 3.52 -9.21 9.78
N ASN A 96 2.73 -10.25 10.03
CA ASN A 96 3.23 -11.61 10.03
C ASN A 96 3.72 -12.08 8.65
N MET A 97 3.08 -11.63 7.57
CA MET A 97 3.52 -11.93 6.20
C MET A 97 4.88 -11.29 5.90
N ALA A 98 5.06 -10.00 6.24
CA ALA A 98 6.33 -9.31 6.08
C ALA A 98 7.45 -9.97 6.91
N ASN A 99 7.18 -10.29 8.18
CA ASN A 99 8.14 -10.99 9.04
C ASN A 99 8.56 -12.35 8.47
N LYS A 100 7.62 -13.15 7.92
CA LYS A 100 7.94 -14.44 7.29
C LYS A 100 8.81 -14.31 6.05
N MET A 101 8.71 -13.19 5.35
CA MET A 101 9.52 -12.88 4.17
C MET A 101 10.79 -12.08 4.51
N ASN A 102 11.06 -11.83 5.79
CA ASN A 102 12.15 -10.99 6.29
C ASN A 102 12.14 -9.56 5.72
N ILE A 103 10.94 -9.01 5.47
CA ILE A 103 10.77 -7.65 4.97
C ILE A 103 10.56 -6.71 6.16
N PRO A 104 11.38 -5.65 6.31
CA PRO A 104 11.20 -4.66 7.36
C PRO A 104 9.86 -3.94 7.25
N ILE A 105 9.19 -3.77 8.40
CA ILE A 105 8.04 -2.88 8.50
C ILE A 105 8.58 -1.53 8.92
N ILE A 106 8.55 -0.58 7.99
CA ILE A 106 9.08 0.76 8.21
C ILE A 106 8.13 1.48 9.16
N GLU A 107 6.84 1.50 8.82
CA GLU A 107 5.84 2.30 9.52
C GLU A 107 4.44 1.68 9.48
N LEU A 108 3.64 2.03 10.50
CA LEU A 108 2.20 1.79 10.56
C LEU A 108 1.47 3.13 10.62
N ILE A 109 0.56 3.35 9.67
CA ILE A 109 -0.26 4.55 9.55
C ILE A 109 -1.72 4.18 9.80
N GLU A 110 -2.36 4.87 10.74
CA GLU A 110 -3.80 4.77 10.95
C GLU A 110 -4.50 5.96 10.32
N ASN A 111 -5.15 5.74 9.19
CA ASN A 111 -5.87 6.75 8.44
C ASN A 111 -7.32 6.89 8.92
N ARG A 112 -7.84 8.13 8.90
CA ARG A 112 -9.22 8.49 9.22
C ARG A 112 -9.58 8.25 10.69
N VAL A 113 -8.88 8.89 11.61
CA VAL A 113 -9.14 8.72 13.06
C VAL A 113 -10.32 9.58 13.56
N TYR A 114 -10.54 10.74 12.97
CA TYR A 114 -11.65 11.64 13.29
C TYR A 114 -11.93 12.61 12.14
N LEU A 115 -13.09 13.25 12.16
CA LEU A 115 -13.48 14.32 11.25
C LEU A 115 -13.31 15.66 11.95
N LYS A 116 -12.56 16.57 11.35
CA LYS A 116 -12.39 17.93 11.84
C LYS A 116 -13.35 18.85 11.12
N SER A 117 -14.23 19.49 11.86
CA SER A 117 -15.23 20.37 11.25
C SER A 117 -14.56 21.63 10.67
N PRO A 118 -14.83 21.99 9.40
CA PRO A 118 -14.19 23.15 8.77
C PRO A 118 -14.52 24.49 9.45
N ASP A 119 -15.70 24.58 10.06
CA ASP A 119 -16.29 25.79 10.63
C ASP A 119 -15.79 26.10 12.05
N ASN A 120 -15.55 25.07 12.87
CA ASN A 120 -15.34 25.22 14.31
C ASN A 120 -14.14 24.40 14.84
N GLN A 121 -13.42 23.70 13.96
CA GLN A 121 -12.26 22.88 14.27
C GLN A 121 -12.51 21.77 15.30
N LYS A 122 -13.78 21.49 15.66
CA LYS A 122 -14.13 20.39 16.56
C LYS A 122 -13.88 19.06 15.89
N GLU A 123 -13.36 18.13 16.68
CA GLU A 123 -13.06 16.77 16.28
C GLU A 123 -14.26 15.87 16.59
N TYR A 124 -14.76 15.20 15.56
CA TYR A 124 -15.84 14.22 15.65
C TYR A 124 -15.26 12.84 15.41
N ARG A 125 -15.27 12.01 16.45
CA ARG A 125 -14.93 10.58 16.33
C ARG A 125 -16.09 9.84 15.67
N ILE A 126 -16.06 9.78 14.34
CA ILE A 126 -17.05 9.06 13.53
C ILE A 126 -16.70 7.57 13.36
N PHE A 127 -15.46 7.18 13.67
CA PHE A 127 -14.99 5.79 13.61
C PHE A 127 -14.93 5.17 15.00
N SER A 128 -14.96 3.83 15.04
CA SER A 128 -14.77 3.05 16.27
C SER A 128 -13.42 3.36 16.93
N GLU A 129 -13.30 3.02 18.21
CA GLU A 129 -12.05 3.22 18.94
C GLU A 129 -10.87 2.54 18.23
N SER A 130 -9.73 3.22 18.24
CA SER A 130 -8.48 2.70 17.71
C SER A 130 -7.89 1.69 18.68
N HIS A 131 -7.51 0.53 18.16
CA HIS A 131 -6.73 -0.50 18.87
C HIS A 131 -5.30 -0.61 18.33
N ILE A 132 -4.85 0.37 17.54
CA ILE A 132 -3.56 0.28 16.85
C ILE A 132 -2.37 0.33 17.80
N ASP A 133 -2.52 1.04 18.93
CA ASP A 133 -1.49 1.17 19.95
C ASP A 133 -1.16 -0.19 20.59
N GLU A 134 -2.13 -1.11 20.67
CA GLU A 134 -1.92 -2.48 21.14
C GLU A 134 -1.08 -3.30 20.17
N ILE A 135 -1.35 -3.17 18.87
CA ILE A 135 -0.60 -3.83 17.80
C ILE A 135 0.84 -3.34 17.77
N VAL A 136 1.02 -2.04 17.91
CA VAL A 136 2.33 -1.39 17.90
C VAL A 136 3.20 -1.89 19.04
N LYS A 137 2.63 -2.00 20.25
CA LYS A 137 3.33 -2.60 21.39
C LYS A 137 3.62 -4.09 21.15
N LYS A 138 2.64 -4.83 20.61
CA LYS A 138 2.76 -6.28 20.38
C LYS A 138 3.87 -6.63 19.39
N TYR A 139 3.99 -5.86 18.31
CA TYR A 139 4.95 -6.14 17.24
C TYR A 139 6.17 -5.21 17.24
N ASN A 140 6.29 -4.35 18.26
CA ASN A 140 7.37 -3.36 18.41
C ASN A 140 7.57 -2.51 17.14
N LEU A 141 6.46 -1.92 16.64
CA LEU A 141 6.44 -1.13 15.42
C LEU A 141 6.55 0.37 15.73
N ASN A 142 6.91 1.16 14.72
CA ASN A 142 6.80 2.62 14.78
C ASN A 142 5.46 3.06 14.20
N ILE A 143 4.73 3.92 14.93
CA ILE A 143 3.59 4.67 14.38
C ILE A 143 4.12 5.99 13.87
N LEU A 144 3.94 6.28 12.57
CA LEU A 144 4.32 7.59 12.02
C LEU A 144 3.19 8.60 12.12
N ALA A 145 1.96 8.22 11.77
CA ALA A 145 0.86 9.15 11.68
C ALA A 145 -0.50 8.52 12.01
N LYS A 146 -1.34 9.33 12.68
CA LYS A 146 -2.79 9.17 12.73
C LYS A 146 -3.36 10.28 11.83
N GLU A 147 -3.90 9.94 10.66
CA GLU A 147 -4.37 10.94 9.68
C GLU A 147 -5.86 11.31 9.89
N TYR A 148 -6.21 12.54 9.52
CA TYR A 148 -7.48 13.20 9.85
C TYR A 148 -8.23 13.64 8.58
N LEU A 149 -9.57 13.70 8.66
CA LEU A 149 -10.43 14.30 7.64
C LEU A 149 -10.74 15.75 7.96
#